data_AF-A0A1F9DI28-F1
#
_entry.id   AF-A0A1F9DI28-F1
#
_cell.length_a   1.000
_cell.length_b   1.000
_cell.length_c   1.000
_cell.angle_alpha   90.00
_cell.angle_beta   90.00
_cell.angle_gamma   90.00
#
_symmetry.space_group_name_H-M   'P 1'
#
loop_
_entity.id
_entity.type
_entity.pdbx_description
1 polymer ?
#
loop_
_entity_poly.entity_id
_entity_poly.type
_entity_poly.pdbx_seq_one_letter_code
_entity_poly.pdbx_strand_id
1 'polypeptide(L)' 'MLSFPDDTQIGINGLDDILGDLYSEGRKVSDETAEEIINRLEAKMNYIPSSGRARKEYSYVLLKEYKKYVKDRTDNND' A
#
# COMPACT_ATOMS: atom_id res chain seq x y z
N MET A 1 -7.36 0.44 -7.23
CA MET A 1 -8.43 0.89 -6.29
C MET A 1 -8.19 0.17 -4.98
N LEU A 2 -8.22 0.88 -3.85
CA LEU A 2 -7.98 0.30 -2.52
C LEU A 2 -9.33 -0.10 -1.91
N SER A 3 -9.47 -1.36 -1.51
CA SER A 3 -10.73 -1.91 -0.98
C SER A 3 -10.63 -2.18 0.51
N PHE A 4 -11.52 -1.59 1.28
CA PHE A 4 -11.60 -1.70 2.74
C PHE A 4 -12.60 -2.81 3.15
N PRO A 5 -12.52 -3.32 4.40
CA PRO A 5 -13.38 -4.41 4.88
C PRO A 5 -14.87 -4.07 4.96
N ASP A 6 -15.22 -2.78 4.98
CA ASP A 6 -16.58 -2.24 4.99
C ASP A 6 -17.14 -2.02 3.58
N ASP A 7 -16.53 -2.63 2.57
CA ASP A 7 -16.82 -2.46 1.13
C ASP A 7 -16.57 -1.05 0.58
N THR A 8 -16.01 -0.13 1.39
CA THR A 8 -15.54 1.17 0.90
C THR A 8 -14.41 0.95 -0.10
N GLN A 9 -14.49 1.60 -1.26
CA GLN A 9 -13.46 1.56 -2.29
C GLN A 9 -12.96 2.96 -2.58
N ILE A 10 -11.64 3.14 -2.55
CA ILE A 10 -10.99 4.44 -2.70
C ILE A 10 -10.02 4.42 -3.88
N GLY A 11 -10.14 5.39 -4.77
CA GLY A 11 -9.18 5.62 -5.83
C GLY A 11 -7.89 6.19 -5.24
N ILE A 12 -6.78 5.47 -5.41
CA ILE A 12 -5.46 5.90 -4.96
C ILE A 12 -4.60 6.17 -6.19
N ASN A 13 -4.11 7.39 -6.31
CA ASN A 13 -3.27 7.82 -7.42
C ASN A 13 -1.83 7.34 -7.24
N GLY A 14 -1.31 6.63 -8.25
CA GLY A 14 0.08 6.14 -8.28
C GLY A 14 0.39 5.00 -7.32
N LEU A 15 -0.63 4.24 -6.87
CA LEU A 15 -0.41 3.10 -5.97
C LEU A 15 0.48 2.04 -6.63
N ASP A 16 0.16 1.64 -7.87
CA ASP A 16 0.89 0.58 -8.57
C ASP A 16 2.37 0.92 -8.80
N ASP A 17 2.66 2.20 -9.09
CA ASP A 17 4.02 2.73 -9.22
C ASP A 17 4.77 2.62 -7.88
N ILE A 18 4.14 3.05 -6.77
CA ILE A 18 4.75 2.98 -5.43
C ILE A 18 5.04 1.53 -5.03
N LEU A 19 4.10 0.60 -5.25
CA LEU A 19 4.33 -0.81 -4.95
C LEU A 19 5.47 -1.38 -5.80
N GLY A 20 5.58 -0.95 -7.05
CA GLY A 20 6.66 -1.31 -7.97
C GLY A 20 8.02 -0.83 -7.50
N ASP A 21 8.13 0.45 -7.14
CA ASP A 21 9.36 1.04 -6.63
C ASP A 21 9.83 0.31 -5.37
N LEU A 22 8.93 0.09 -4.40
CA LEU A 22 9.27 -0.60 -3.15
C LEU A 22 9.71 -2.06 -3.39
N TYR A 23 9.08 -2.76 -4.32
CA TYR A 23 9.49 -4.11 -4.71
C TYR A 23 10.87 -4.11 -5.35
N SER A 24 11.14 -3.17 -6.27
CA SER A 24 12.43 -3.00 -6.92
C SER A 24 13.55 -2.59 -5.94
N GLU A 25 13.20 -1.86 -4.88
CA GLU A 25 14.08 -1.54 -3.74
C GLU A 25 14.33 -2.75 -2.81
N GLY A 26 13.64 -3.88 -3.00
CA GLY A 26 13.76 -5.07 -2.17
C GLY A 26 13.12 -4.93 -0.78
N ARG A 27 12.18 -4.00 -0.62
CA ARG A 27 11.49 -3.77 0.66
C ARG A 27 10.68 -5.00 1.06
N LYS A 28 10.83 -5.43 2.32
CA LYS A 28 10.06 -6.55 2.88
C LYS A 28 8.65 -6.13 3.25
N VAL A 29 7.73 -7.09 3.34
CA VAL A 29 6.38 -6.86 3.86
C VAL A 29 6.46 -6.65 5.39
N SER A 30 6.47 -5.40 5.82
CA SER A 30 6.56 -4.98 7.23
C SER A 30 5.75 -3.71 7.51
N ASP A 31 5.52 -3.40 8.78
CA ASP A 31 4.85 -2.15 9.19
C ASP A 31 5.60 -0.90 8.69
N GLU A 32 6.93 -0.92 8.69
CA GLU A 32 7.77 0.17 8.13
C GLU A 32 7.46 0.41 6.65
N THR A 33 7.28 -0.67 5.87
CA THR A 33 6.91 -0.55 4.45
C THR A 33 5.50 0.01 4.30
N ALA A 34 4.57 -0.32 5.19
CA ALA A 34 3.23 0.27 5.18
C ALA A 34 3.27 1.78 5.45
N GLU A 35 4.08 2.22 6.40
CA GLU A 35 4.30 3.65 6.67
C GLU A 35 4.95 4.36 5.48
N GLU A 36 5.93 3.73 4.83
CA GLU A 36 6.57 4.28 3.64
C GLU A 36 5.58 4.44 2.48
N ILE A 37 4.69 3.46 2.25
CA ILE A 37 3.62 3.59 1.26
C ILE A 37 2.75 4.80 1.58
N ILE A 38 2.33 4.97 2.84
CA ILE A 38 1.51 6.12 3.25
C ILE A 38 2.27 7.44 2.99
N ASN A 39 3.54 7.54 3.38
CA ASN A 39 4.34 8.74 3.16
C ASN A 39 4.44 9.11 1.67
N ARG A 40 4.68 8.13 0.80
CA ARG A 40 4.71 8.33 -0.67
C ARG A 40 3.34 8.71 -1.24
N LEU A 41 2.26 8.16 -0.69
CA LEU A 41 0.90 8.52 -1.09
C LEU A 41 0.53 9.95 -0.70
N GLU A 42 0.86 10.37 0.52
CA GLU A 42 0.69 11.75 1.01
C GLU A 42 1.51 12.73 0.17
N ALA A 43 2.76 12.37 -0.18
CA ALA A 43 3.61 13.16 -1.08
C ALA A 43 3.04 13.29 -2.50
N LYS A 44 2.24 12.30 -2.96
CA LYS A 44 1.48 12.35 -4.22
C LYS A 44 0.10 13.02 -4.07
N MET A 45 -0.15 13.74 -2.97
CA MET A 45 -1.40 14.44 -2.67
C MET A 45 -2.62 13.54 -2.52
N ASN A 46 -2.45 12.25 -2.23
CA ASN A 46 -3.57 11.40 -1.82
C ASN A 46 -4.03 11.79 -0.42
N TYR A 47 -5.34 11.83 -0.20
CA TYR A 47 -5.89 12.05 1.14
C TYR A 47 -5.79 10.78 1.98
N ILE A 48 -5.01 10.83 3.06
CA ILE A 48 -4.96 9.80 4.08
C ILE A 48 -5.46 10.41 5.40
N PRO A 49 -6.53 9.85 6.01
CA PRO A 49 -7.01 10.35 7.29
C PRO A 49 -5.92 10.31 8.37
N SER A 50 -5.76 11.42 9.10
CA SER A 50 -4.78 11.52 10.19
C SER A 50 -5.24 10.89 11.51
N SER A 51 -6.52 10.50 11.61
CA SER A 51 -7.04 9.85 12.82
C SER A 51 -6.36 8.49 12.99
N GLY A 52 -5.86 8.21 14.20
CA GLY A 52 -5.03 7.02 14.44
C GLY A 52 -5.71 5.70 14.06
N ARG A 53 -7.03 5.58 14.23
CA ARG A 53 -7.80 4.41 13.81
C ARG A 53 -7.83 4.24 12.29
N ALA A 54 -8.16 5.32 11.57
CA ALA A 54 -8.24 5.26 10.11
C ALA A 54 -6.85 5.10 9.48
N ARG A 55 -5.81 5.80 9.99
CA ARG A 55 -4.43 5.62 9.50
C ARG A 55 -3.97 4.18 9.66
N LYS A 56 -4.27 3.55 10.81
CA LYS A 56 -3.95 2.13 11.05
C LYS A 56 -4.67 1.19 10.07
N GLU A 57 -5.92 1.49 9.74
CA GLU A 57 -6.68 0.73 8.76
C GLU A 57 -6.07 0.86 7.35
N TYR A 58 -5.69 2.08 6.95
CA TYR A 58 -4.94 2.31 5.72
C TYR A 58 -3.63 1.52 5.70
N SER A 59 -2.83 1.57 6.77
CA SER A 59 -1.58 0.80 6.88
C SER A 59 -1.84 -0.70 6.65
N TYR A 60 -2.89 -1.25 7.28
CA TYR A 60 -3.25 -2.66 7.13
C TYR A 60 -3.62 -3.03 5.69
N VAL A 61 -4.51 -2.24 5.06
CA VAL A 61 -4.96 -2.54 3.70
C VAL A 61 -3.83 -2.35 2.68
N LEU A 62 -3.01 -1.31 2.81
CA LEU A 62 -1.86 -1.07 1.93
C LEU A 62 -0.81 -2.18 2.05
N LEU A 63 -0.53 -2.65 3.26
CA LEU A 63 0.41 -3.76 3.45
C LEU A 63 -0.13 -5.06 2.84
N LYS A 64 -1.45 -5.29 2.91
CA LYS A 64 -2.11 -6.43 2.26
C LYS A 64 -1.98 -6.36 0.74
N GLU A 65 -2.18 -5.19 0.14
CA GLU A 65 -1.98 -5.00 -1.30
C GLU A 65 -0.52 -5.19 -1.71
N TYR A 66 0.44 -4.65 -0.94
CA TYR A 66 1.85 -4.88 -1.22
C TYR A 66 2.23 -6.37 -1.12
N LYS A 67 1.73 -7.07 -0.09
CA LYS A 67 1.94 -8.52 0.05
C LYS A 67 1.42 -9.29 -1.17
N LYS A 68 0.24 -8.92 -1.68
CA LYS A 68 -0.33 -9.51 -2.89
C LYS A 68 0.57 -9.25 -4.09
N TYR A 69 0.99 -7.99 -4.28
CA TYR A 69 1.89 -7.59 -5.36
C TYR A 69 3.20 -8.37 -5.38
N VAL A 70 3.86 -8.51 -4.21
CA VAL A 70 5.10 -9.29 -4.07
C VAL A 70 4.86 -10.75 -4.43
N LYS A 71 3.76 -11.34 -3.96
CA LYS A 71 3.40 -12.73 -4.24
C LYS A 71 3.18 -12.95 -5.73
N ASP A 72 2.33 -12.14 -6.36
CA ASP A 72 2.01 -12.25 -7.79
C ASP A 72 3.27 -12.16 -8.65
N ARG A 73 4.27 -11.36 -8.27
CA ARG A 73 5.55 -11.28 -9.00
C ARG A 73 6.54 -12.41 -8.71
N THR A 74 6.46 -13.00 -7.54
CA THR A 74 7.29 -14.17 -7.20
C THR A 74 6.76 -15.41 -7.91
N ASP A 75 5.44 -15.61 -7.91
CA ASP A 75 4.77 -16.76 -8.55
C ASP A 75 4.85 -16.70 -10.09
N ASN A 76 5.01 -15.51 -10.70
CA ASN A 76 5.18 -15.34 -12.17
C ASN A 76 6.65 -15.41 -12.64
N ASN A 77 7.62 -15.52 -11.72
CA ASN A 77 9.05 -15.62 -12.03
C ASN A 77 9.60 -17.04 -11.80
N ASP A 78 8.74 -18.04 -11.60
CA ASP A 78 9.06 -19.47 -11.47
C ASP A 78 8.77 -20.25 -12.76
#